data_AF-A0A7K1APT6-F1
#
_entry.id   AF-A0A7K1APT6-F1
#
_cell.length_a   1.000
_cell.length_b   1.000
_cell.length_c   1.000
_cell.angle_alpha   90.00
_cell.angle_beta   90.00
_cell.angle_gamma   90.00
#
_symmetry.space_group_name_H-M   'P 1'
#
loop_
_entity.id
_entity.type
_entity.pdbx_description
1 polymer ?
#
loop_
_entity_poly.entity_id
_entity_poly.type
_entity_poly.pdbx_seq_one_letter_code
_entity_poly.pdbx_strand_id
1 'polypeptide(L)' 'MLLIRPAKTSDVKAIRELVDSYAAPGQMLSKETVTLFESVQEFTVAEKDGVIIGCGALHVLWEDLAEVRTVAVE' A
#
# COMPACT_ATOMS: atom_id res chain seq x y z
N MET A 1 -14.93 2.49 -12.97
CA MET A 1 -13.79 1.97 -13.78
C MET A 1 -12.65 1.64 -12.83
N LEU A 2 -11.93 0.53 -13.02
CA LEU A 2 -10.76 0.22 -12.19
C LEU A 2 -9.52 0.91 -12.77
N LEU A 3 -8.85 1.73 -11.97
CA LEU A 3 -7.60 2.40 -12.32
C LEU A 3 -6.50 1.95 -11.37
N ILE A 4 -5.41 1.42 -11.93
CA ILE A 4 -4.18 1.14 -11.19
C ILE A 4 -3.22 2.29 -11.43
N ARG A 5 -2.72 2.93 -10.36
CA ARG A 5 -1.83 4.10 -10.46
C ARG A 5 -0.83 4.16 -9.30
N PRO A 6 0.31 4.87 -9.45
CA PRO A 6 1.17 5.20 -8.32
C PRO A 6 0.39 5.92 -7.21
N ALA A 7 0.74 5.62 -5.96
CA ALA A 7 0.16 6.27 -4.80
C ALA A 7 0.62 7.73 -4.68
N LYS A 8 -0.23 8.54 -4.08
CA LYS A 8 0.04 9.92 -3.67
C LYS A 8 -0.03 10.00 -2.14
N THR A 9 0.54 11.05 -1.57
CA THR A 9 0.45 11.30 -0.11
C THR A 9 -1.00 11.39 0.39
N SER A 10 -1.95 11.80 -0.47
CA SER A 10 -3.39 11.81 -0.16
C SER A 10 -3.97 10.41 0.04
N ASP A 11 -3.37 9.36 -0.54
CA ASP A 11 -3.88 7.99 -0.47
C ASP A 11 -3.44 7.25 0.81
N VAL A 12 -2.45 7.79 1.54
CA VAL A 12 -1.81 7.12 2.69
C VAL A 12 -2.80 6.73 3.78
N LYS A 13 -3.85 7.53 4.01
CA LYS A 13 -4.91 7.18 4.98
C LYS A 13 -5.69 5.94 4.56
N ALA A 14 -6.08 5.85 3.29
CA ALA A 14 -6.81 4.69 2.77
C ALA A 14 -5.91 3.43 2.73
N ILE A 15 -4.64 3.60 2.37
CA ILE A 15 -3.63 2.53 2.46
C ILE A 15 -3.51 2.03 3.90
N ARG A 16 -3.46 2.94 4.88
CA ARG A 16 -3.37 2.58 6.30
C ARG A 16 -4.57 1.76 6.77
N GLU A 17 -5.78 2.15 6.37
CA GLU A 17 -7.01 1.40 6.69
C GLU A 17 -6.96 -0.03 6.14
N LEU A 18 -6.51 -0.20 4.89
CA LEU A 18 -6.27 -1.52 4.30
C LEU A 18 -5.18 -2.30 5.04
N VAL A 19 -4.08 -1.66 5.45
CA VAL A 19 -3.03 -2.37 6.21
C VAL A 19 -3.53 -2.83 7.57
N ASP A 20 -4.24 -1.97 8.29
CA ASP A 20 -4.73 -2.26 9.64
C ASP A 20 -5.75 -3.41 9.64
N SER A 21 -6.56 -3.56 8.59
CA SER A 21 -7.54 -4.66 8.49
C SER A 21 -6.87 -6.04 8.39
N TYR A 22 -5.68 -6.13 7.79
CA TYR A 22 -4.88 -7.37 7.72
C TYR A 22 -3.86 -7.49 8.86
N ALA A 23 -3.45 -6.39 9.48
CA ALA A 23 -2.54 -6.40 10.62
C ALA A 23 -3.22 -6.87 11.91
N ALA A 24 -4.47 -6.46 12.16
CA ALA A 24 -5.24 -6.89 13.33
C ALA A 24 -5.35 -8.43 13.49
N PRO A 25 -5.63 -9.22 12.43
CA PRO A 25 -5.61 -10.69 12.50
C PRO A 25 -4.21 -11.32 12.42
N GLY A 26 -3.12 -10.53 12.37
CA GLY A 26 -1.75 -11.03 12.31
C GLY A 26 -1.30 -11.54 10.93
N GLN A 27 -2.01 -11.18 9.86
CA GLN A 27 -1.69 -11.59 8.48
C GLN A 27 -0.68 -10.65 7.81
N MET A 28 -0.58 -9.41 8.30
CA MET A 28 0.33 -8.39 7.80
C MET A 28 1.08 -7.72 8.95
N LEU A 29 2.32 -7.30 8.69
CA LEU A 29 3.07 -6.48 9.63
C LEU A 29 2.43 -5.10 9.73
N SER A 30 2.17 -4.63 10.96
CA SER A 30 1.73 -3.26 11.20
C SER A 30 2.82 -2.26 10.77
N LYS A 31 2.39 -1.07 10.37
CA LYS A 31 3.28 0.01 9.95
C LYS A 31 2.87 1.32 10.62
N GLU A 32 3.85 2.07 11.07
CA GLU A 32 3.63 3.44 11.51
C GLU A 32 3.21 4.31 10.33
N THR A 33 2.34 5.28 10.59
CA THR A 33 1.82 6.17 9.53
C THR A 33 2.96 6.94 8.84
N VAL A 34 3.99 7.35 9.58
CA VAL A 34 5.16 8.02 9.02
C VAL A 34 5.90 7.13 8.01
N THR A 35 6.05 5.84 8.31
CA THR A 35 6.69 4.88 7.40
C THR A 35 5.91 4.72 6.10
N LEU A 36 4.57 4.77 6.15
CA LEU A 36 3.74 4.75 4.94
C LEU A 36 3.92 6.02 4.10
N PHE A 37 4.08 7.19 4.74
CA PHE A 37 4.39 8.43 4.02
C PHE A 37 5.78 8.39 3.37
N GLU A 38 6.80 7.91 4.09
CA GLU A 38 8.18 7.80 3.60
C GLU A 38 8.28 6.86 2.40
N SER A 39 7.53 5.75 2.42
CA SER A 39 7.54 4.73 1.37
C SER A 39 6.48 4.94 0.29
N VAL A 40 5.72 6.05 0.29
CA VAL A 40 4.58 6.25 -0.63
C VAL A 40 4.94 6.08 -2.11
N GLN A 41 6.19 6.38 -2.49
CA GLN A 41 6.67 6.24 -3.87
C GLN A 41 6.83 4.77 -4.31
N GLU A 42 6.94 3.85 -3.37
CA GLU A 42 6.97 2.40 -3.62
C GLU A 42 5.57 1.82 -3.85
N PHE A 43 4.52 2.55 -3.45
CA PHE A 43 3.14 2.07 -3.49
C PHE A 43 2.45 2.32 -4.83
N THR A 44 1.68 1.31 -5.22
CA THR A 44 0.65 1.38 -6.27
C THR A 44 -0.70 1.12 -5.62
N VAL A 45 -1.74 1.84 -6.06
CA VAL A 45 -3.10 1.72 -5.57
C VAL A 45 -4.07 1.32 -6.68
N ALA A 46 -5.09 0.56 -6.29
CA ALA A 46 -6.26 0.26 -7.10
C ALA A 46 -7.41 1.21 -6.70
N GLU A 47 -7.83 2.06 -7.63
CA GLU A 47 -8.90 3.01 -7.44
C GLU A 47 -10.13 2.60 -8.26
N LYS A 48 -11.30 2.55 -7.61
CA LYS A 48 -12.59 2.33 -8.27
C LYS A 48 -13.54 3.43 -7.86
N ASP A 49 -13.98 4.20 -8.85
CA ASP A 49 -14.98 5.26 -8.71
C ASP A 49 -14.59 6.30 -7.61
N GLY A 50 -13.30 6.64 -7.55
CA GLY A 50 -12.72 7.59 -6.59
C GLY A 50 -12.32 7.00 -5.23
N VAL A 51 -12.58 5.70 -5.02
CA VAL A 51 -12.27 5.00 -3.76
C VAL A 51 -11.08 4.06 -3.95
N ILE A 52 -10.14 4.09 -3.02
CA ILE A 52 -9.01 3.15 -2.99
C ILE A 52 -9.53 1.82 -2.42
N ILE A 53 -9.54 0.78 -3.25
CA ILE A 53 -10.01 -0.56 -2.89
C ILE A 53 -8.87 -1.57 -2.74
N GLY A 54 -7.64 -1.16 -3.01
CA GLY A 54 -6.47 -2.02 -2.86
C GLY A 54 -5.15 -1.26 -2.96
N CYS A 55 -4.10 -1.86 -2.42
CA CYS A 55 -2.75 -1.33 -2.45
C CYS A 55 -1.71 -2.46 -2.53
N GLY A 56 -0.50 -2.09 -2.94
CA GLY A 56 0.69 -2.95 -2.93
C GLY A 56 1.94 -2.10 -3.09
N ALA A 57 3.05 -2.55 -2.53
CA ALA A 57 4.33 -1.87 -2.63
C ALA A 57 5.40 -2.78 -3.23
N LEU A 58 6.34 -2.19 -3.97
CA LEU A 58 7.54 -2.88 -4.43
C LEU A 58 8.77 -2.20 -3.80
N HIS A 59 9.45 -2.90 -2.91
CA HIS A 59 10.66 -2.41 -2.27
C HIS A 59 11.89 -3.01 -2.94
N VAL A 60 12.79 -2.18 -3.45
CA VAL A 60 14.05 -2.64 -4.05
C VAL A 60 15.08 -2.85 -2.95
N LEU A 61 15.66 -4.06 -2.87
CA LEU A 61 16.70 -4.40 -1.91
C LEU A 61 18.09 -4.25 -2.52
N TRP A 62 18.25 -4.61 -3.79
CA TRP A 62 19.54 -4.59 -4.50
C TRP A 62 19.34 -4.44 -6.02
N GLU A 63 20.43 -4.48 -6.79
CA GLU A 63 20.41 -4.26 -8.26
C GLU A 63 19.50 -5.25 -9.03
N ASP A 64 19.32 -6.46 -8.50
CA ASP A 64 18.58 -7.56 -9.12
C ASP A 64 17.50 -8.17 -8.18
N LEU A 65 17.28 -7.58 -7.01
CA LEU A 65 16.37 -8.10 -5.99
C LEU A 65 15.40 -7.03 -5.49
N ALA A 66 14.11 -7.36 -5.52
CA ALA A 66 13.03 -6.58 -4.94
C ALA A 66 12.00 -7.49 -4.27
N GLU A 67 11.25 -6.91 -3.33
CA GLU A 67 10.22 -7.60 -2.57
C GLU A 67 8.86 -6.92 -2.79
N VAL A 68 7.86 -7.72 -3.13
CA VAL A 68 6.46 -7.28 -3.10
C VAL A 68 5.99 -7.29 -1.66
N ARG A 69 5.55 -6.15 -1.15
CA ARG A 69 5.12 -5.95 0.23
C ARG A 69 3.70 -5.38 0.27
N THR A 70 3.04 -5.54 1.42
CA THR A 70 1.84 -4.76 1.78
C THR A 70 0.72 -4.86 0.73
N VAL A 71 0.49 -6.06 0.18
CA VAL A 71 -0.60 -6.30 -0.77
C VAL A 71 -1.89 -6.53 0.02
N ALA A 72 -2.86 -5.64 -0.18
CA ALA A 72 -4.17 -5.70 0.49
C ALA A 72 -5.27 -5.23 -0.46
N VAL A 73 -6.47 -5.82 -0.29
CA VAL A 73 -7.70 -5.48 -1.02
C VAL A 73 -8.86 -5.46 -0.03
N GLU A 74 -9.86 -4.61 -0.25
CA GLU A 74 -11.14 -4.61 0.50
C GLU A 74 -11.91 -5.94 0.36
#